data_AF-A0A2V8GBG5-F1
#
_entry.id   AF-A0A2V8GBG5-F1
#
_cell.length_a   1.000
_cell.length_b   1.000
_cell.length_c   1.000
_cell.angle_alpha   90.00
_cell.angle_beta   90.00
_cell.angle_gamma   90.00
#
_symmetry.space_group_name_H-M   'P 1'
#
loop_
_entity.id
_entity.type
_entity.pdbx_description
1 polymer ?
#
loop_
_entity_poly.entity_id
_entity_poly.type
_entity_poly.pdbx_seq_one_letter_code
_entity_poly.pdbx_strand_id
1 'polypeptide(L)'
;MIAAVAAAAVFAWWVATKKRIAAETVGRAEEQALRIVKDAERDAETRKKESLLDAKEKAHEVLMAAERQARQDRHQTATLEQTLARRDASLAERQAAIERLEKELNARERTVTEREKAAAAAAAKYDHLVAQQQHELERVASLTGEEAKELLLKQIESEARHDAANLVKRLDAEARETAVDKAKHYITEAIQRCAAEHAIETTVSVVDLPSDDLKGRIIGREGRNIRALELATGVDLIVDDTPGAIILSGFDP
;
A
#
# COMPACT_ATOMS: atom_id res chain seq x y z
N MET A 1 31.93 -105.63 123.24
CA MET A 1 32.63 -104.35 122.99
C MET A 1 33.15 -104.20 121.55
N ILE A 2 33.75 -105.22 120.94
CA ILE A 2 34.36 -105.14 119.59
C ILE A 2 33.35 -104.76 118.47
N ALA A 3 32.14 -105.34 118.45
CA ALA A 3 31.13 -105.06 117.42
C ALA A 3 30.60 -103.60 117.45
N ALA A 4 30.48 -103.00 118.64
CA ALA A 4 30.05 -101.60 118.79
C ALA A 4 31.11 -100.61 118.27
N VAL A 5 32.39 -100.93 118.49
CA VAL A 5 33.53 -100.15 117.98
C VAL A 5 33.61 -100.25 116.45
N ALA A 6 33.38 -101.44 115.87
CA ALA A 6 33.33 -101.64 114.42
C ALA A 6 32.16 -100.89 113.76
N ALA A 7 30.96 -100.94 114.36
CA ALA A 7 29.80 -100.19 113.86
C ALA A 7 30.01 -98.67 113.94
N ALA A 8 30.62 -98.17 115.02
CA ALA A 8 30.99 -96.76 115.15
C ALA A 8 32.04 -96.33 114.11
N ALA A 9 33.02 -97.19 113.80
CA ALA A 9 34.04 -96.92 112.78
C ALA A 9 33.44 -96.87 111.36
N VAL A 10 32.55 -97.82 111.02
CA VAL A 10 31.85 -97.82 109.73
C VAL A 10 30.91 -96.61 109.60
N PHE A 11 30.20 -96.26 110.67
CA PHE A 11 29.34 -95.08 110.68
C PHE A 11 30.14 -93.78 110.55
N ALA A 12 31.26 -93.66 111.27
CA ALA A 12 32.17 -92.52 111.14
C ALA A 12 32.74 -92.42 109.71
N TRP A 13 33.12 -93.55 109.09
CA TRP A 13 33.59 -93.59 107.71
C TRP A 13 32.49 -93.24 106.69
N TRP A 14 31.25 -93.69 106.89
CA TRP A 14 30.10 -93.33 106.06
C TRP A 14 29.73 -91.85 106.17
N VAL A 15 29.72 -91.29 107.39
CA VAL A 15 29.50 -89.86 107.61
C VAL A 15 30.65 -89.04 107.01
N ALA A 16 31.90 -89.48 107.16
CA ALA A 16 33.07 -88.80 106.57
C ALA A 16 33.03 -88.84 105.03
N THR A 17 32.67 -89.96 104.42
CA THR A 17 32.53 -90.09 102.96
C THR A 17 31.34 -89.29 102.42
N LYS A 18 30.18 -89.29 103.08
CA LYS A 18 29.05 -88.40 102.72
C LYS A 18 29.39 -86.93 102.85
N LYS A 19 30.08 -86.52 103.94
CA LYS A 19 30.55 -85.13 104.11
C LYS A 19 31.52 -84.73 103.01
N ARG A 20 32.43 -85.64 102.61
CA ARG A 20 33.40 -85.40 101.53
C ARG A 20 32.73 -85.29 100.15
N ILE A 21 31.78 -86.17 99.83
CA ILE A 21 31.01 -86.08 98.57
C ILE A 21 30.16 -84.82 98.55
N ALA A 22 29.48 -84.47 99.66
CA ALA A 22 28.71 -83.23 99.76
C ALA A 22 29.60 -81.99 99.58
N ALA A 23 30.76 -81.95 100.23
CA ALA A 23 31.75 -80.88 100.06
C ALA A 23 32.27 -80.80 98.62
N GLU A 24 32.51 -81.94 97.96
CA GLU A 24 32.94 -81.97 96.56
C GLU A 24 31.82 -81.54 95.59
N THR A 25 30.56 -81.91 95.84
CA THR A 25 29.42 -81.44 95.05
C THR A 25 29.15 -79.95 95.23
N VAL A 26 29.30 -79.42 96.46
CA VAL A 26 29.19 -77.99 96.74
C VAL A 26 30.34 -77.23 96.07
N GLY A 27 31.58 -77.74 96.18
CA GLY A 27 32.74 -77.15 95.49
C GLY A 27 32.59 -77.14 93.97
N ARG A 28 32.05 -78.21 93.37
CA ARG A 28 31.74 -78.23 91.92
C ARG A 28 30.62 -77.27 91.53
N ALA A 29 29.58 -77.14 92.36
CA ALA A 29 28.49 -76.19 92.12
C ALA A 29 28.96 -74.73 92.26
N GLU A 30 29.81 -74.43 93.24
CA GLU A 30 30.48 -73.13 93.40
C GLU A 30 31.40 -72.83 92.22
N GLU A 31 32.19 -73.80 91.76
CA GLU A 31 33.05 -73.63 90.58
C GLU A 31 32.23 -73.40 89.31
N GLN A 32 31.12 -74.12 89.14
CA GLN A 32 30.19 -73.91 88.03
C GLN A 32 29.51 -72.53 88.10
N ALA A 33 29.05 -72.11 89.27
CA ALA A 33 28.46 -70.79 89.46
C ALA A 33 29.49 -69.68 89.18
N LEU A 34 30.73 -69.84 89.63
CA LEU A 34 31.83 -68.92 89.36
C LEU A 34 32.14 -68.83 87.86
N ARG A 35 32.13 -69.96 87.15
CA ARG A 35 32.29 -70.01 85.69
C ARG A 35 31.15 -69.28 84.98
N ILE A 36 29.90 -69.53 85.36
CA ILE A 36 28.72 -68.86 84.78
C ILE A 36 28.80 -67.35 84.98
N VAL A 37 29.15 -66.88 86.18
CA VAL A 37 29.31 -65.44 86.45
C VAL A 37 30.42 -64.85 85.59
N LYS A 38 31.57 -65.52 85.52
CA LYS A 38 32.71 -65.07 84.71
C LYS A 38 32.40 -65.04 83.21
N ASP A 39 31.66 -66.02 82.71
CA ASP A 39 31.24 -66.07 81.31
C ASP A 39 30.17 -65.01 81.03
N ALA A 40 29.23 -64.78 81.94
CA ALA A 40 28.25 -63.70 81.83
C ALA A 40 28.90 -62.30 81.86
N GLU A 41 29.93 -62.09 82.68
CA GLU A 41 30.73 -60.85 82.70
C GLU A 41 31.45 -60.64 81.35
N ARG A 42 32.08 -61.69 80.81
CA ARG A 42 32.74 -61.64 79.50
C ARG A 42 31.78 -61.36 78.35
N ASP A 43 30.61 -62.00 78.37
CA ASP A 43 29.56 -61.78 77.37
C ASP A 43 29.00 -60.36 77.47
N ALA A 44 28.80 -59.84 78.68
CA ALA A 44 28.36 -58.47 78.91
C ALA A 44 29.41 -57.45 78.42
N GLU A 45 30.70 -57.68 78.69
CA GLU A 45 31.78 -56.85 78.16
C GLU A 45 31.84 -56.88 76.63
N THR A 46 31.66 -58.06 76.04
CA THR A 46 31.69 -58.25 74.58
C THR A 46 30.52 -57.52 73.93
N ARG A 47 29.30 -57.71 74.43
CA ARG A 47 28.10 -56.99 73.96
C ARG A 47 28.23 -55.47 74.13
N LYS A 48 28.82 -55.00 75.22
CA LYS A 48 29.08 -53.57 75.42
C LYS A 48 30.06 -53.03 74.37
N LYS A 49 31.15 -53.76 74.09
CA LYS A 49 32.12 -53.38 73.05
C LYS A 49 31.47 -53.39 71.66
N GLU A 50 30.69 -54.42 71.33
CA GLU A 50 29.95 -54.51 70.06
C GLU A 50 28.95 -53.38 69.91
N SER A 51 28.15 -53.08 70.94
CA SER A 51 27.19 -51.97 70.91
C SER A 51 27.88 -50.61 70.77
N LEU A 52 29.03 -50.42 71.41
CA LEU A 52 29.83 -49.20 71.26
C LEU A 52 30.44 -49.08 69.86
N LEU A 53 30.84 -50.20 69.24
CA LEU A 53 31.34 -50.23 67.87
C LEU A 53 30.21 -49.93 66.87
N ASP A 54 29.06 -50.58 66.98
CA ASP A 54 27.88 -50.31 66.14
C ASP A 54 27.41 -48.84 66.27
N ALA A 55 27.39 -48.30 67.50
CA ALA A 55 27.08 -46.89 67.72
C ALA A 55 28.11 -45.95 67.06
N LYS A 56 29.41 -46.30 67.10
CA LYS A 56 30.47 -45.54 66.43
C LYS A 56 30.36 -45.63 64.91
N GLU A 57 30.05 -46.80 64.36
CA GLU A 57 29.86 -46.99 62.93
C GLU A 57 28.68 -46.17 62.43
N LYS A 58 27.51 -46.26 63.08
CA LYS A 58 26.34 -45.43 62.75
C LYS A 58 26.61 -43.93 62.88
N ALA A 59 27.31 -43.51 63.94
CA ALA A 59 27.70 -42.11 64.08
C ALA A 59 28.63 -41.65 62.95
N HIS A 60 29.56 -42.51 62.53
CA HIS A 60 30.46 -42.23 61.41
C HIS A 60 29.71 -42.17 60.08
N GLU A 61 28.78 -43.08 59.82
CA GLU A 61 27.93 -43.05 58.62
C GLU A 61 27.10 -41.78 58.54
N VAL A 62 26.47 -41.37 59.65
CA VAL A 62 25.69 -40.12 59.71
C VAL A 62 26.59 -38.90 59.47
N LEU A 63 27.78 -38.87 60.06
CA LEU A 63 28.76 -37.80 59.83
C LEU A 63 29.19 -37.75 58.35
N MET A 64 29.50 -38.89 57.75
CA MET A 64 29.89 -38.96 56.34
C MET A 64 28.76 -38.54 55.40
N ALA A 65 27.52 -38.92 55.70
CA ALA A 65 26.35 -38.47 54.95
C ALA A 65 26.14 -36.95 55.07
N ALA A 66 26.24 -36.41 56.29
CA ALA A 66 26.13 -34.97 56.54
C ALA A 66 27.25 -34.18 55.84
N GLU A 67 28.50 -34.67 55.85
CA GLU A 67 29.61 -34.04 55.14
C GLU A 67 29.40 -34.05 53.62
N ARG A 68 28.90 -35.16 53.06
CA ARG A 68 28.59 -35.25 51.64
C ARG A 68 27.49 -34.26 51.25
N GLN A 69 26.42 -34.19 52.03
CA GLN A 69 25.33 -33.23 51.79
C GLN A 69 25.85 -31.78 51.88
N ALA A 70 26.59 -31.45 52.94
CA ALA A 70 27.17 -30.12 53.11
C ALA A 70 28.11 -29.73 51.97
N ARG A 71 28.88 -30.68 51.41
CA ARG A 71 29.71 -30.44 50.23
C ARG A 71 28.87 -30.19 48.97
N GLN A 72 27.82 -30.97 48.76
CA GLN A 72 26.90 -30.77 47.63
C GLN A 72 26.20 -29.42 47.72
N ASP A 73 25.66 -29.07 48.88
CA ASP A 73 24.99 -27.79 49.11
C ASP A 73 25.96 -26.62 48.88
N ARG A 74 27.20 -26.69 49.39
CA ARG A 74 28.23 -25.68 49.13
C ARG A 74 28.53 -25.52 47.64
N HIS A 75 28.61 -26.64 46.90
CA HIS A 75 28.86 -26.58 45.46
C HIS A 75 27.68 -25.98 44.69
N GLN A 76 26.45 -26.34 45.04
CA GLN A 76 25.25 -25.77 44.46
C GLN A 76 25.16 -24.27 44.74
N THR A 77 25.36 -23.85 45.99
CA THR A 77 25.38 -22.43 46.38
C THR A 77 26.44 -21.65 45.61
N ALA A 78 27.68 -22.14 45.53
CA ALA A 78 28.74 -21.48 44.78
C ALA A 78 28.40 -21.32 43.28
N THR A 79 27.74 -22.33 42.70
CA THR A 79 27.31 -22.29 41.28
C THR A 79 26.19 -21.27 41.07
N LEU A 80 25.23 -21.22 42.00
CA LEU A 80 24.14 -20.24 41.98
C LEU A 80 24.68 -18.81 42.15
N GLU A 81 25.57 -18.58 43.11
CA GLU A 81 26.23 -17.29 43.33
C GLU A 81 26.98 -16.83 42.08
N GLN A 82 27.74 -17.72 41.44
CA GLN A 82 28.44 -17.39 40.19
C GLN A 82 27.45 -17.02 39.06
N THR A 83 26.33 -17.73 38.97
CA THR A 83 25.30 -17.48 37.96
C THR A 83 24.60 -16.15 38.21
N LEU A 84 24.27 -15.85 39.47
CA LEU A 84 23.68 -14.58 39.88
C LEU A 84 24.63 -13.41 39.61
N ALA A 85 25.91 -13.53 40.00
CA ALA A 85 26.90 -12.49 39.74
C ALA A 85 27.06 -12.18 38.24
N ARG A 86 27.01 -13.21 37.37
CA ARG A 86 27.01 -13.02 35.91
C ARG A 86 25.76 -12.31 35.42
N ARG A 87 24.59 -12.66 35.96
CA ARG A 87 23.31 -12.01 35.62
C ARG A 87 23.31 -10.55 36.06
N ASP A 88 23.77 -10.25 37.27
CA ASP A 88 23.87 -8.89 37.81
C ASP A 88 24.82 -8.03 36.98
N ALA A 89 25.98 -8.56 36.59
CA ALA A 89 26.90 -7.86 35.70
C ALA A 89 26.25 -7.54 34.34
N SER A 90 25.54 -8.50 33.75
CA SER A 90 24.83 -8.29 32.48
C SER A 90 23.68 -7.28 32.61
N LEU A 91 22.95 -7.30 33.72
CA LEU A 91 21.89 -6.34 34.01
C LEU A 91 22.47 -4.93 34.19
N ALA A 92 23.59 -4.79 34.92
CA ALA A 92 24.27 -3.51 35.10
C ALA A 92 24.76 -2.92 33.76
N GLU A 93 25.29 -3.75 32.87
CA GLU A 93 25.70 -3.32 31.53
C GLU A 93 24.51 -2.83 30.70
N ARG A 94 23.39 -3.57 30.72
CA ARG A 94 22.15 -3.17 30.03
C ARG A 94 21.57 -1.88 30.60
N GLN A 95 21.58 -1.73 31.93
CA GLN A 95 21.12 -0.52 32.59
C GLN A 95 21.95 0.70 32.18
N ALA A 96 23.27 0.57 32.17
CA ALA A 96 24.17 1.63 31.71
C ALA A 96 23.96 1.98 30.22
N ALA A 97 23.64 0.99 29.38
CA ALA A 97 23.31 1.23 27.97
C ALA A 97 21.99 1.98 27.81
N ILE A 98 20.95 1.62 28.57
CA ILE A 98 19.66 2.30 28.59
C ILE A 98 19.83 3.76 29.04
N GLU A 99 20.55 4.01 30.14
CA GLU A 99 20.79 5.37 30.63
C GLU A 99 21.53 6.25 29.62
N ARG A 100 22.45 5.68 28.84
CA ARG A 100 23.12 6.40 27.74
C ARG A 100 22.13 6.75 26.63
N LEU A 101 21.30 5.80 26.22
CA LEU A 101 20.28 6.02 25.19
C LEU A 101 19.25 7.05 25.63
N GLU A 102 18.81 7.02 26.88
CA GLU A 102 17.88 8.01 27.44
C GLU A 102 18.49 9.42 27.43
N LYS A 103 19.77 9.57 27.79
CA LYS A 103 20.46 10.86 27.72
C LYS A 103 20.57 11.37 26.28
N GLU A 104 20.91 10.49 25.34
CA GLU A 104 20.97 10.84 23.91
C GLU A 104 19.59 11.24 23.36
N LEU A 105 18.55 10.48 23.72
CA LEU A 105 17.19 10.76 23.28
C LEU A 105 16.69 12.09 23.83
N ASN A 106 16.89 12.36 25.12
CA ASN A 106 16.55 13.64 25.74
C ASN A 106 17.30 14.81 25.09
N ALA A 107 18.58 14.63 24.73
CA ALA A 107 19.35 15.65 24.02
C ALA A 107 18.76 15.90 22.63
N ARG A 108 18.45 14.84 21.87
CA ARG A 108 17.82 14.95 20.56
C ARG A 108 16.45 15.63 20.64
N GLU A 109 15.61 15.26 21.60
CA GLU A 109 14.29 15.86 21.80
C GLU A 109 14.38 17.37 22.07
N ARG A 110 15.34 17.80 22.90
CA ARG A 110 15.61 19.22 23.12
C ARG A 110 16.00 19.93 21.82
N THR A 111 16.92 19.35 21.04
CA THR A 111 17.34 19.96 19.76
C THR A 111 16.22 20.04 18.75
N VAL A 112 15.33 19.03 18.68
CA VAL A 112 14.16 19.04 17.80
C VAL A 112 13.19 20.12 18.24
N THR A 113 12.88 20.19 19.54
CA THR A 113 11.99 21.22 20.11
C THR A 113 12.52 22.63 19.84
N GLU A 114 13.84 22.86 19.97
CA GLU A 114 14.47 24.15 19.65
C GLU A 114 14.36 24.48 18.16
N ARG A 115 14.59 23.51 17.27
CA ARG A 115 14.44 23.68 15.83
C ARG A 115 13.00 23.98 15.43
N GLU A 116 12.03 23.31 16.02
CA GLU A 116 10.61 23.56 15.79
C GLU A 116 10.22 24.98 16.20
N LYS A 117 10.67 25.43 17.38
CA LYS A 117 10.46 26.82 17.83
C LYS A 117 11.10 27.83 16.88
N ALA A 118 12.33 27.56 16.44
CA ALA A 118 13.03 28.42 15.50
C ALA A 118 12.32 28.47 14.13
N ALA A 119 11.87 27.33 13.63
CA ALA A 119 11.11 27.22 12.38
C ALA A 119 9.76 27.96 12.46
N ALA A 120 9.03 27.78 13.56
CA ALA A 120 7.78 28.51 13.81
C ALA A 120 8.00 30.03 13.86
N ALA A 121 9.05 30.49 14.54
CA ALA A 121 9.41 31.90 14.58
C ALA A 121 9.83 32.44 13.20
N ALA A 122 10.53 31.63 12.39
CA ALA A 122 10.91 32.00 11.03
C ALA A 122 9.68 32.09 10.11
N ALA A 123 8.75 31.15 10.20
CA ALA A 123 7.49 31.16 9.46
C ALA A 123 6.66 32.42 9.78
N ALA A 124 6.49 32.73 11.07
CA ALA A 124 5.77 33.94 11.49
C ALA A 124 6.42 35.24 10.97
N LYS A 125 7.77 35.31 10.97
CA LYS A 125 8.50 36.44 10.38
C LYS A 125 8.30 36.53 8.86
N TYR A 126 8.30 35.39 8.18
CA TYR A 126 8.08 35.31 6.74
C TYR A 126 6.69 35.80 6.37
N ASP A 127 5.65 35.33 7.07
CA ASP A 127 4.27 35.77 6.84
C ASP A 127 4.12 37.28 7.06
N HIS A 128 4.76 37.82 8.09
CA HIS A 128 4.79 39.27 8.33
C HIS A 128 5.50 40.03 7.20
N LEU A 129 6.65 39.55 6.72
CA LEU A 129 7.39 40.15 5.61
C LEU A 129 6.58 40.13 4.31
N VAL A 130 5.90 39.02 4.02
CA VAL A 130 5.01 38.90 2.85
C VAL A 130 3.86 39.90 2.94
N ALA A 131 3.21 40.02 4.11
CA ALA A 131 2.15 41.00 4.32
C ALA A 131 2.65 42.45 4.16
N GLN A 132 3.82 42.77 4.71
CA GLN A 132 4.44 44.08 4.53
C GLN A 132 4.78 44.36 3.06
N GLN A 133 5.32 43.36 2.35
CA GLN A 133 5.68 43.52 0.95
C GLN A 133 4.44 43.71 0.07
N GLN A 134 3.34 42.99 0.34
CA GLN A 134 2.06 43.23 -0.31
C GLN A 134 1.55 44.65 -0.08
N HIS A 135 1.54 45.11 1.17
CA HIS A 135 1.12 46.47 1.51
C HIS A 135 1.99 47.54 0.84
N GLU A 136 3.30 47.35 0.79
CA GLU A 136 4.23 48.26 0.11
C GLU A 136 4.04 48.25 -1.41
N LEU A 137 3.78 47.09 -2.01
CA LEU A 137 3.45 46.98 -3.44
C LEU A 137 2.13 47.69 -3.76
N GLU A 138 1.09 47.51 -2.94
CA GLU A 138 -0.19 48.23 -3.07
C GLU A 138 0.03 49.75 -2.98
N ARG A 139 0.86 50.20 -2.02
CA ARG A 139 1.21 51.61 -1.85
C ARG A 139 1.96 52.18 -3.06
N VAL A 140 2.97 51.47 -3.57
CA VAL A 140 3.79 51.94 -4.71
C VAL A 140 3.00 51.89 -6.02
N ALA A 141 2.17 50.86 -6.23
CA ALA A 141 1.31 50.74 -7.39
C ALA A 141 0.18 51.79 -7.43
N SER A 142 -0.06 52.50 -6.31
CA SER A 142 -1.16 53.46 -6.15
C SER A 142 -2.53 52.87 -6.50
N LEU A 143 -2.63 51.55 -6.47
CA LEU A 143 -3.76 50.72 -6.82
C LEU A 143 -3.74 49.54 -5.86
N THR A 144 -4.86 49.31 -5.19
CA THR A 144 -5.11 48.09 -4.41
C THR A 144 -5.12 46.87 -5.33
N GLY A 145 -4.87 45.68 -4.79
CA GLY A 145 -4.91 44.44 -5.59
C GLY A 145 -6.26 44.21 -6.30
N GLU A 146 -7.36 44.69 -5.72
CA GLU A 146 -8.69 44.67 -6.36
C GLU A 146 -8.79 45.66 -7.51
N GLU A 147 -8.29 46.89 -7.35
CA GLU A 147 -8.30 47.90 -8.42
C GLU A 147 -7.43 47.47 -9.61
N ALA A 148 -6.26 46.88 -9.37
CA ALA A 148 -5.41 46.33 -10.42
C ALA A 148 -6.11 45.20 -11.21
N LYS A 149 -6.85 44.33 -10.50
CA LYS A 149 -7.64 43.27 -11.12
C LYS A 149 -8.80 43.82 -11.95
N GLU A 150 -9.49 44.85 -11.46
CA GLU A 150 -10.59 45.49 -12.19
C GLU A 150 -10.08 46.18 -13.47
N LEU A 151 -8.93 46.84 -13.40
CA LEU A 151 -8.32 47.53 -14.53
C LEU A 151 -7.88 46.55 -15.63
N LEU A 152 -7.30 45.40 -15.24
CA LEU A 152 -6.96 44.31 -16.16
C LEU A 152 -8.21 43.71 -16.82
N LEU A 153 -9.27 43.48 -16.05
CA LEU A 153 -10.54 42.98 -16.59
C LEU A 153 -11.15 43.95 -17.61
N LYS A 154 -11.11 45.27 -17.34
CA LYS A 154 -11.55 46.30 -18.29
C LYS A 154 -10.72 46.32 -19.57
N GLN A 155 -9.40 46.13 -19.48
CA GLN A 155 -8.54 46.04 -20.67
C GLN A 155 -8.90 44.81 -21.52
N ILE A 156 -9.01 43.63 -20.90
CA ILE A 156 -9.41 42.40 -21.59
C ILE A 156 -10.79 42.57 -22.25
N GLU A 157 -11.75 43.19 -21.55
CA GLU A 157 -13.07 43.45 -22.12
C GLU A 157 -13.01 44.39 -23.34
N SER A 158 -12.21 45.46 -23.28
CA SER A 158 -12.04 46.39 -24.39
C SER A 158 -11.39 45.72 -25.61
N GLU A 159 -10.38 44.88 -25.38
CA GLU A 159 -9.68 44.14 -26.44
C GLU A 159 -10.60 43.10 -27.09
N ALA A 160 -11.35 42.34 -26.29
CA ALA A 160 -12.35 41.40 -26.78
C ALA A 160 -13.46 42.10 -27.60
N ARG A 161 -13.90 43.29 -27.20
CA ARG A 161 -14.88 44.09 -27.97
C ARG A 161 -14.29 44.56 -29.31
N HIS A 162 -13.01 44.94 -29.34
CA HIS A 162 -12.33 45.36 -30.56
C HIS A 162 -12.22 44.20 -31.56
N ASP A 163 -11.81 43.03 -31.09
CA ASP A 163 -11.71 41.82 -31.91
C ASP A 163 -13.07 41.37 -32.45
N ALA A 164 -14.11 41.42 -31.61
CA ALA A 164 -15.48 41.13 -32.04
C ALA A 164 -15.94 42.10 -33.14
N ALA A 165 -15.65 43.40 -33.03
CA ALA A 165 -16.02 44.38 -34.05
C ALA A 165 -15.28 44.13 -35.38
N ASN A 166 -14.01 43.75 -35.33
CA ASN A 166 -13.22 43.39 -36.51
C ASN A 166 -13.74 42.11 -37.18
N LEU A 167 -14.11 41.10 -36.38
CA LEU A 167 -14.73 39.87 -36.88
C LEU A 167 -16.05 40.17 -37.61
N VAL A 168 -16.92 40.99 -37.01
CA VAL A 168 -18.21 41.38 -37.63
C VAL A 168 -17.98 42.09 -38.97
N LYS A 169 -17.03 43.02 -39.05
CA LYS A 169 -16.69 43.69 -40.32
C LYS A 169 -16.20 42.72 -41.38
N ARG A 170 -15.36 41.74 -41.02
CA ARG A 170 -14.87 40.73 -41.95
C ARG A 170 -16.01 39.84 -42.47
N LEU A 171 -16.89 39.38 -41.58
CA LEU A 171 -18.05 38.58 -41.95
C LEU A 171 -19.02 39.34 -42.87
N ASP A 172 -19.26 40.64 -42.63
CA ASP A 172 -20.10 41.47 -43.52
C ASP A 172 -19.47 41.61 -44.91
N ALA A 173 -18.14 41.77 -44.99
CA ALA A 173 -17.43 41.85 -46.27
C ALA A 173 -17.52 40.52 -47.05
N GLU A 174 -17.26 39.39 -46.39
CA GLU A 174 -17.40 38.04 -46.99
C GLU A 174 -18.83 37.76 -47.45
N ALA A 175 -19.83 38.16 -46.65
CA ALA A 175 -21.24 38.00 -47.01
C ALA A 175 -21.61 38.83 -48.26
N ARG A 176 -21.11 40.07 -48.36
CA ARG A 176 -21.32 40.91 -49.56
C ARG A 176 -20.66 40.33 -50.79
N GLU A 177 -19.42 39.86 -50.68
CA GLU A 177 -18.70 39.24 -51.80
C GLU A 177 -19.43 37.99 -52.29
N THR A 178 -19.82 37.12 -51.37
CA THR A 178 -20.61 35.91 -51.67
C THR A 178 -21.96 36.26 -52.32
N ALA A 179 -22.61 37.34 -51.86
CA ALA A 179 -23.87 37.79 -52.43
C ALA A 179 -23.70 38.31 -53.86
N VAL A 180 -22.61 39.05 -54.15
CA VAL A 180 -22.29 39.53 -55.49
C VAL A 180 -22.03 38.38 -56.45
N ASP A 181 -21.27 37.38 -56.03
CA ASP A 181 -20.97 36.21 -56.87
C ASP A 181 -22.22 35.38 -57.17
N LYS A 182 -23.08 35.17 -56.15
CA LYS A 182 -24.38 34.52 -56.35
C LYS A 182 -25.29 35.33 -57.27
N ALA A 183 -25.32 36.64 -57.15
CA ALA A 183 -26.12 37.50 -58.03
C ALA A 183 -25.67 37.39 -59.50
N LYS A 184 -24.35 37.44 -59.76
CA LYS A 184 -23.80 37.22 -61.10
C LYS A 184 -24.16 35.83 -61.65
N HIS A 185 -24.09 34.80 -60.81
CA HIS A 185 -24.46 33.44 -61.20
C HIS A 185 -25.93 33.36 -61.63
N TYR A 186 -26.86 33.89 -60.83
CA TYR A 186 -28.29 33.89 -61.16
C TYR A 186 -28.63 34.72 -62.40
N ILE A 187 -28.00 35.88 -62.58
CA ILE A 187 -28.18 36.67 -63.81
C ILE A 187 -27.71 35.90 -65.03
N THR A 188 -26.56 35.23 -64.93
CA THR A 188 -26.02 34.41 -66.03
C THR A 188 -26.95 33.25 -66.36
N GLU A 189 -27.47 32.54 -65.35
CA GLU A 189 -28.43 31.45 -65.53
C GLU A 189 -29.74 31.94 -66.16
N ALA A 190 -30.24 33.11 -65.74
CA ALA A 190 -31.43 33.73 -66.31
C ALA A 190 -31.22 34.09 -67.80
N ILE A 191 -30.09 34.69 -68.15
CA ILE A 191 -29.75 34.99 -69.55
C ILE A 191 -29.70 33.70 -70.38
N GLN A 192 -29.03 32.66 -69.88
CA GLN A 192 -28.92 31.37 -70.59
C GLN A 192 -30.29 30.72 -70.83
N ARG A 193 -31.24 30.84 -69.88
CA ARG A 193 -32.61 30.35 -70.06
C ARG A 193 -33.40 31.17 -71.07
N CYS A 194 -33.34 32.50 -71.02
CA CYS A 194 -34.18 33.36 -71.86
C CYS A 194 -33.66 33.55 -73.28
N ALA A 195 -32.35 33.38 -73.52
CA ALA A 195 -31.75 33.65 -74.83
C ALA A 195 -32.27 32.72 -75.93
N ALA A 196 -32.56 31.45 -75.62
CA ALA A 196 -33.07 30.50 -76.60
C ALA A 196 -34.49 30.83 -77.07
N GLU A 197 -35.38 31.19 -76.14
CA GLU A 197 -36.77 31.55 -76.45
C GLU A 197 -36.84 32.86 -77.25
N HIS A 198 -36.07 33.88 -76.87
CA HIS A 198 -36.06 35.17 -77.57
C HIS A 198 -35.47 35.09 -78.99
N ALA A 199 -34.46 34.24 -79.20
CA ALA A 199 -33.89 34.02 -80.53
C ALA A 199 -34.92 33.42 -81.49
N ILE A 200 -35.76 32.49 -81.03
CA ILE A 200 -36.82 31.87 -81.83
C ILE A 200 -37.90 32.89 -82.21
N GLU A 201 -38.35 33.72 -81.25
CA GLU A 201 -39.38 34.74 -81.51
C GLU A 201 -38.95 35.80 -82.53
N THR A 202 -37.67 36.17 -82.55
CA THR A 202 -37.18 37.28 -83.38
C THR A 202 -36.85 36.84 -84.80
N THR A 203 -36.48 35.57 -85.00
CA THR A 203 -35.93 35.10 -86.29
C THR A 203 -36.88 34.24 -87.12
N VAL A 204 -38.08 33.93 -86.61
CA VAL A 204 -39.04 33.06 -87.29
C VAL A 204 -40.35 33.81 -87.52
N SER A 205 -40.76 33.96 -88.77
CA SER A 205 -42.03 34.57 -89.16
C SER A 205 -42.86 33.60 -90.00
N VAL A 206 -44.15 33.46 -89.67
CA VAL A 206 -45.06 32.58 -90.41
C VAL A 206 -45.87 33.43 -91.39
N VAL A 207 -45.83 33.07 -92.67
CA VAL A 207 -46.58 33.74 -93.72
C VAL A 207 -47.67 32.82 -94.25
N ASP A 208 -48.92 33.26 -94.10
CA ASP A 208 -50.09 32.58 -94.63
C ASP A 208 -50.20 32.81 -96.15
N LEU A 209 -50.43 31.74 -96.89
CA LEU A 209 -50.61 31.72 -98.33
C LEU A 209 -52.08 31.51 -98.69
N PRO A 210 -52.61 32.27 -99.66
CA PRO A 210 -54.02 32.21 -100.05
C PRO A 210 -54.41 30.92 -100.80
N SER A 211 -53.46 30.10 -101.24
CA SER A 211 -53.72 28.77 -101.81
C SER A 211 -52.46 27.90 -101.88
N ASP A 212 -52.62 26.58 -101.82
CA ASP A 212 -51.52 25.62 -101.98
C ASP A 212 -50.94 25.58 -103.40
N ASP A 213 -51.69 26.03 -104.42
CA ASP A 213 -51.15 26.23 -105.77
C ASP A 213 -50.03 27.27 -105.76
N LEU A 214 -50.20 28.34 -104.98
CA LEU A 214 -49.20 29.39 -104.79
C LEU A 214 -47.98 28.87 -104.03
N LYS A 215 -48.18 27.98 -103.04
CA LYS A 215 -47.10 27.27 -102.34
C LYS A 215 -46.29 26.40 -103.31
N GLY A 216 -46.95 25.64 -104.19
CA GLY A 216 -46.31 24.83 -105.23
C GLY A 216 -45.48 25.65 -106.21
N ARG A 217 -45.95 26.85 -106.58
CA ARG A 217 -45.20 27.81 -107.43
C ARG A 217 -44.00 28.43 -106.71
N ILE A 218 -44.12 28.76 -105.43
CA ILE A 218 -43.00 29.27 -104.63
C ILE A 218 -41.88 28.23 -104.51
N ILE A 219 -42.22 26.94 -104.37
CA ILE A 219 -41.24 25.84 -104.34
C ILE A 219 -40.61 25.62 -105.72
N GLY A 220 -41.45 25.49 -106.75
CA GLY A 220 -41.03 25.20 -108.12
C GLY A 220 -40.53 23.76 -108.33
N ARG A 221 -40.42 23.31 -109.60
CA ARG A 221 -39.92 21.95 -109.92
C ARG A 221 -38.49 21.77 -109.39
N GLU A 222 -38.33 20.77 -108.52
CA GLU A 222 -37.08 20.42 -107.82
C GLU A 222 -36.57 21.49 -106.85
N GLY A 223 -37.45 22.36 -106.34
CA GLY A 223 -37.07 23.38 -105.37
C GLY A 223 -36.20 24.50 -105.96
N ARG A 224 -36.19 24.65 -107.29
CA ARG A 224 -35.39 25.69 -107.95
C ARG A 224 -35.85 27.10 -107.59
N ASN A 225 -37.15 27.30 -107.38
CA ASN A 225 -37.69 28.63 -107.13
C ASN A 225 -37.49 29.05 -105.67
N ILE A 226 -37.64 28.13 -104.72
CA ILE A 226 -37.34 28.39 -103.30
C ILE A 226 -35.86 28.71 -103.08
N ARG A 227 -34.93 27.93 -103.67
CA ARG A 227 -33.50 28.25 -103.58
C ARG A 227 -33.14 29.58 -104.22
N ALA A 228 -33.78 29.95 -105.32
CA ALA A 228 -33.55 31.25 -105.96
C ALA A 228 -34.05 32.40 -105.08
N LEU A 229 -35.18 32.23 -104.40
CA LEU A 229 -35.70 33.17 -103.41
C LEU A 229 -34.76 33.27 -102.20
N GLU A 230 -34.38 32.15 -101.60
CA GLU A 230 -33.44 32.10 -100.46
C GLU A 230 -32.11 32.78 -100.80
N LEU A 231 -31.54 32.52 -101.98
CA LEU A 231 -30.28 33.13 -102.40
C LEU A 231 -30.40 34.63 -102.70
N ALA A 232 -31.59 35.09 -103.10
CA ALA A 232 -31.85 36.49 -103.44
C ALA A 232 -32.20 37.33 -102.20
N THR A 233 -32.90 36.77 -101.22
CA THR A 233 -33.35 37.47 -100.01
C THR A 233 -32.47 37.22 -98.80
N GLY A 234 -31.69 36.14 -98.78
CA GLY A 234 -30.92 35.71 -97.61
C GLY A 234 -31.79 35.19 -96.45
N VAL A 235 -33.06 34.88 -96.73
CA VAL A 235 -34.03 34.33 -95.78
C VAL A 235 -34.24 32.86 -96.14
N ASP A 236 -34.14 31.97 -95.16
CA ASP A 236 -34.40 30.55 -95.34
C ASP A 236 -35.91 30.29 -95.34
N LEU A 237 -36.41 29.61 -96.36
CA LEU A 237 -37.84 29.29 -96.50
C LEU A 237 -38.05 27.83 -96.09
N ILE A 238 -38.61 27.62 -94.90
CA ILE A 238 -38.91 26.29 -94.38
C ILE A 238 -40.34 25.91 -94.77
N VAL A 239 -40.43 24.86 -95.58
CA VAL A 239 -41.71 24.30 -96.03
C VAL A 239 -41.99 23.04 -95.23
N ASP A 240 -43.04 23.09 -94.40
CA ASP A 240 -43.54 21.95 -93.64
C ASP A 240 -44.92 21.50 -94.15
N ASP A 241 -45.45 20.42 -93.58
CA ASP A 241 -46.73 19.77 -93.90
C ASP A 241 -47.97 20.62 -93.58
N THR A 242 -47.80 21.83 -93.01
CA THR A 242 -48.88 22.79 -92.74
C THR A 242 -49.48 23.33 -94.06
N PRO A 243 -50.76 23.05 -94.38
CA PRO A 243 -51.40 23.56 -95.60
C PRO A 243 -51.61 25.07 -95.50
N GLY A 244 -51.39 25.79 -96.61
CA GLY A 244 -51.63 27.23 -96.68
C GLY A 244 -50.65 28.13 -95.93
N ALA A 245 -49.48 27.66 -95.45
CA ALA A 245 -48.46 28.52 -94.83
C ALA A 245 -47.03 28.09 -95.17
N ILE A 246 -46.09 29.05 -95.11
CA ILE A 246 -44.63 28.83 -95.18
C ILE A 246 -43.98 29.56 -94.00
N ILE A 247 -42.96 28.94 -93.41
CA ILE A 247 -42.18 29.51 -92.31
C ILE A 247 -40.94 30.17 -92.91
N LEU A 248 -40.72 31.44 -92.59
CA LEU A 248 -39.53 32.20 -92.94
C LEU A 248 -38.58 32.24 -91.75
N SER A 249 -37.32 31.89 -91.96
CA SER A 249 -36.27 32.06 -90.95
C SER A 249 -35.24 33.07 -91.46
N GLY A 250 -35.05 34.15 -90.72
CA GLY A 250 -34.15 35.24 -91.09
C GLY A 250 -33.49 35.85 -89.86
N PHE A 251 -32.22 36.21 -89.98
CA PHE A 251 -31.45 36.80 -88.87
C PHE A 251 -31.65 38.31 -88.73
N ASP A 252 -32.25 38.96 -89.73
CA ASP A 252 -32.56 40.39 -89.77
C ASP A 252 -34.10 40.57 -89.90
N PRO A 253 -34.77 41.18 -88.91
CA PRO A 253 -36.23 41.32 -88.85
C PRO A 253 -36.82 42.35 -89.82
#